data_AF-A0A2W4P2B2-F1
#
_entry.id   AF-A0A2W4P2B2-F1
#
_cell.length_a   1.000
_cell.length_b   1.000
_cell.length_c   1.000
_cell.angle_alpha   90.00
_cell.angle_beta   90.00
_cell.angle_gamma   90.00
#
_symmetry.space_group_name_H-M   'P 1'
#
loop_
_entity.id
_entity.type
_entity.pdbx_description
1 polymer ?
#
loop_
_entity_poly.entity_id
_entity_poly.type
_entity_poly.pdbx_seq_one_letter_code
_entity_poly.pdbx_strand_id
1 'polypeptide(L)'
;MKAFGALIVLFWLSGCSQKSGIIGTTEIMTWQGAKKGAVSITFDDGSINQFRQAIPILNRLGFKGTFFIITGNIPGSEFRGQFVGRPLQELIAESAVMPTNDANFFERASALAYLGIPDAVELHTEAGALFEQGKKQDAYAIVDEGFATARVKAVSNALRPSPEGGITWAEIFEFARQGHEFGNHTVTHPRLAVLDEANLLYELEKGKEELLRRLGSYHTFSA
;
A
#
# COMPACT_ATOMS: atom_id res chain seq x y z
N MET A 1 -80.29 13.01 72.04
CA MET A 1 -79.98 13.79 70.83
C MET A 1 -78.74 13.19 70.20
N LYS A 2 -78.76 12.96 68.88
CA LYS A 2 -77.85 12.07 68.13
C LYS A 2 -76.40 12.57 68.13
N ALA A 3 -75.44 11.72 68.50
CA ALA A 3 -74.01 11.96 68.26
C ALA A 3 -73.63 11.40 66.88
N PHE A 4 -73.18 12.27 65.98
CA PHE A 4 -72.67 11.91 64.65
C PHE A 4 -71.19 11.57 64.78
N GLY A 5 -70.81 10.31 64.58
CA GLY A 5 -69.41 9.91 64.42
C GLY A 5 -68.99 10.08 62.97
N ALA A 6 -68.02 10.96 62.69
CA ALA A 6 -67.41 11.08 61.38
C ALA A 6 -66.23 10.09 61.28
N LEU A 7 -66.33 9.14 60.36
CA LEU A 7 -65.31 8.16 60.02
C LEU A 7 -64.23 8.83 59.15
N ILE A 8 -63.01 8.98 59.65
CA ILE A 8 -61.86 9.44 58.85
C ILE A 8 -61.29 8.23 58.11
N VAL A 9 -61.43 8.22 56.79
CA VAL A 9 -60.77 7.25 55.91
C VAL A 9 -59.40 7.81 55.53
N LEU A 10 -58.33 7.24 56.07
CA LEU A 10 -56.96 7.53 55.67
C LEU A 10 -56.63 6.75 54.39
N PHE A 11 -56.55 7.46 53.26
CA PHE A 11 -55.99 6.92 52.02
C PHE A 11 -54.47 6.90 52.10
N TRP A 12 -53.89 5.71 52.17
CA TRP A 12 -52.44 5.50 51.98
C TRP A 12 -52.13 5.57 50.48
N LEU A 13 -51.56 6.70 50.04
CA LEU A 13 -50.93 6.81 48.72
C LEU A 13 -49.52 6.22 48.81
N SER A 14 -49.36 4.94 48.47
CA SER A 14 -48.06 4.35 48.20
C SER A 14 -47.51 4.96 46.91
N GLY A 15 -46.70 6.01 47.03
CA GLY A 15 -45.95 6.56 45.92
C GLY A 15 -44.92 5.55 45.44
N CYS A 16 -45.14 4.94 44.26
CA CYS A 16 -44.10 4.26 43.53
C CYS A 16 -43.04 5.31 43.14
N SER A 17 -41.91 5.33 43.84
CA SER A 17 -40.72 6.03 43.36
C SER A 17 -40.24 5.29 42.11
N GLN A 18 -40.55 5.84 40.93
CA GLN A 18 -39.90 5.45 39.70
C GLN A 18 -38.40 5.68 39.93
N LYS A 19 -37.62 4.59 40.05
CA LYS A 19 -36.18 4.68 39.95
C LYS A 19 -35.91 5.25 38.56
N SER A 20 -35.61 6.55 38.51
CA SER A 20 -35.01 7.20 37.36
C SER A 20 -33.85 6.32 36.94
N GLY A 21 -34.03 5.57 35.84
CA GLY A 21 -32.96 4.77 35.28
C GLY A 21 -31.83 5.73 34.97
N ILE A 22 -30.63 5.44 35.47
CA ILE A 22 -29.44 6.16 35.03
C ILE A 22 -29.28 5.83 33.54
N ILE A 23 -29.85 6.68 32.68
CA ILE A 23 -29.62 6.61 31.24
C ILE A 23 -28.27 7.29 31.04
N GLY A 24 -27.21 6.48 30.94
CA GLY A 24 -25.88 6.99 30.62
C GLY A 24 -25.89 7.68 29.25
N THR A 25 -25.19 8.80 29.13
CA THR A 25 -24.95 9.46 27.85
C THR A 25 -23.74 8.82 27.16
N THR A 26 -23.87 8.48 25.88
CA THR A 26 -22.75 8.05 25.04
C THR A 26 -22.33 9.20 24.14
N GLU A 27 -21.03 9.45 24.04
CA GLU A 27 -20.46 10.43 23.10
C GLU A 27 -19.40 9.77 22.21
N ILE A 28 -19.33 10.20 20.95
CA ILE A 28 -18.26 9.80 20.04
C ILE A 28 -17.10 10.77 20.26
N MET A 29 -15.99 10.25 20.76
CA MET A 29 -14.76 11.01 20.95
C MET A 29 -14.04 11.19 19.60
N THR A 30 -13.32 12.30 19.43
CA THR A 30 -12.50 12.55 18.24
C THR A 30 -11.42 11.48 18.04
N TRP A 31 -10.84 10.98 19.14
CA TRP A 31 -9.78 9.96 19.12
C TRP A 31 -10.06 8.87 20.14
N GLN A 32 -9.60 7.65 19.84
CA GLN A 32 -9.74 6.48 20.72
C GLN A 32 -9.26 6.80 22.14
N GLY A 33 -10.06 6.46 23.14
CA GLY A 33 -9.72 6.69 24.55
C GLY A 33 -9.69 8.16 24.97
N ALA A 34 -10.47 9.02 24.29
CA ALA A 34 -10.58 10.46 24.57
C ALA A 34 -9.22 11.19 24.54
N LYS A 35 -8.33 10.75 23.65
CA LYS A 35 -7.03 11.41 23.43
C LYS A 35 -7.21 12.74 22.72
N LYS A 36 -6.20 13.62 22.84
CA LYS A 36 -6.20 14.95 22.22
C LYS A 36 -5.73 14.95 20.76
N GLY A 37 -5.20 13.83 20.27
CA GLY A 37 -4.61 13.72 18.94
C GLY A 37 -4.24 12.28 18.60
N ALA A 38 -3.87 12.06 17.35
CA ALA A 38 -3.27 10.84 16.84
C ALA A 38 -2.00 11.15 16.03
N VAL A 39 -1.10 10.17 15.96
CA VAL A 39 0.09 10.20 15.11
C VAL A 39 0.10 8.90 14.32
N SER A 40 0.33 9.00 13.01
CA SER A 40 0.62 7.85 12.15
C SER A 40 2.11 7.82 11.84
N ILE A 41 2.75 6.67 12.01
CA ILE A 41 4.18 6.47 11.74
C ILE A 41 4.28 5.45 10.61
N THR A 42 4.68 5.90 9.43
CA THR A 42 4.79 5.07 8.24
C THR A 42 6.23 4.94 7.79
N PHE A 43 6.57 3.78 7.22
CA PHE A 43 7.85 3.50 6.60
C PHE A 43 7.62 2.91 5.22
N ASP A 44 8.38 3.36 4.23
CA ASP A 44 8.24 2.96 2.84
C ASP A 44 9.42 2.09 2.38
N ASP A 45 9.35 1.50 1.19
CA ASP A 45 10.37 0.65 0.56
C ASP A 45 10.67 -0.71 1.22
N GLY A 46 10.40 -0.90 2.51
CA GLY A 46 10.73 -2.13 3.23
C GLY A 46 12.25 -2.35 3.40
N SER A 47 13.00 -1.28 3.65
CA SER A 47 14.44 -1.38 3.94
C SER A 47 14.72 -2.25 5.17
N ILE A 48 15.77 -3.09 5.11
CA ILE A 48 16.10 -4.03 6.20
C ILE A 48 16.31 -3.34 7.56
N ASN A 49 16.78 -2.09 7.56
CA ASN A 49 16.98 -1.31 8.78
C ASN A 49 15.67 -0.99 9.51
N GLN A 50 14.55 -0.88 8.79
CA GLN A 50 13.25 -0.64 9.40
C GLN A 50 12.86 -1.82 10.30
N PHE A 51 13.16 -3.03 9.86
CA PHE A 51 12.89 -4.25 10.62
C PHE A 51 13.90 -4.49 11.75
N ARG A 52 15.19 -4.30 11.47
CA ARG A 52 16.26 -4.62 12.43
C ARG A 52 16.51 -3.53 13.47
N GLN A 53 16.16 -2.28 13.17
CA GLN A 53 16.44 -1.13 14.03
C GLN A 53 15.16 -0.39 14.45
N ALA A 54 14.31 -0.01 13.49
CA ALA A 54 13.15 0.83 13.79
C ALA A 54 12.10 0.09 14.63
N ILE A 55 11.71 -1.14 14.25
CA ILE A 55 10.72 -1.93 15.00
C ILE A 55 11.13 -2.16 16.47
N PRO A 56 12.36 -2.61 16.79
CA PRO A 56 12.81 -2.71 18.19
C PRO A 56 12.69 -1.39 18.97
N ILE A 57 12.99 -0.26 18.35
CA ILE A 57 12.86 1.07 18.98
C ILE A 57 11.39 1.42 19.21
N LEU A 58 10.52 1.23 18.21
CA LEU A 58 9.08 1.47 18.34
C LEU A 58 8.49 0.64 19.48
N ASN A 59 8.80 -0.64 19.54
CA ASN A 59 8.34 -1.54 20.59
C ASN A 59 8.81 -1.10 21.98
N ARG A 60 10.08 -0.72 22.14
CA ARG A 60 10.62 -0.20 23.41
C ARG A 60 9.90 1.06 23.88
N LEU A 61 9.44 1.89 22.94
CA LEU A 61 8.73 3.14 23.22
C LEU A 61 7.20 2.96 23.29
N GLY A 62 6.68 1.75 23.05
CA GLY A 62 5.24 1.47 23.04
C GLY A 62 4.51 2.01 21.81
N PHE A 63 5.22 2.34 20.72
CA PHE A 63 4.63 2.77 19.46
C PHE A 63 4.42 1.60 18.49
N LYS A 64 3.47 1.78 17.58
CA LYS A 64 3.23 0.92 16.41
C LYS A 64 3.42 1.75 15.16
N GLY A 65 3.58 1.06 14.04
CA GLY A 65 3.86 1.68 12.75
C GLY A 65 3.36 0.80 11.62
N THR A 66 3.19 1.43 10.47
CA THR A 66 2.73 0.82 9.22
C THR A 66 3.89 0.77 8.24
N PHE A 67 4.23 -0.41 7.73
CA PHE A 67 5.36 -0.63 6.84
C PHE A 67 4.86 -0.96 5.44
N PHE A 68 5.03 -0.05 4.50
CA PHE A 68 4.75 -0.26 3.09
C PHE A 68 5.94 -1.00 2.46
N ILE A 69 5.71 -2.24 2.04
CA ILE A 69 6.78 -3.13 1.56
C ILE A 69 6.64 -3.46 0.08
N ILE A 70 7.78 -3.62 -0.59
CA ILE A 70 7.87 -4.06 -1.98
C ILE A 70 7.80 -5.58 -2.00
N THR A 71 6.65 -6.12 -2.40
CA THR A 71 6.33 -7.55 -2.18
C THR A 71 7.11 -8.50 -3.09
N GLY A 72 7.36 -8.11 -4.33
CA GLY A 72 7.92 -8.97 -5.37
C GLY A 72 9.39 -9.36 -5.19
N ASN A 73 10.11 -8.69 -4.28
CA ASN A 73 11.52 -9.00 -3.98
C ASN A 73 11.70 -9.88 -2.74
N ILE A 74 10.63 -10.13 -1.98
CA ILE A 74 10.72 -10.96 -0.76
C ILE A 74 10.93 -12.42 -1.17
N PRO A 75 11.87 -13.15 -0.54
CA PRO A 75 12.05 -14.57 -0.78
C PRO A 75 10.73 -15.34 -0.57
N GLY A 76 10.35 -16.13 -1.57
CA GLY A 76 9.12 -16.93 -1.54
C GLY A 76 7.83 -16.24 -2.02
N SER A 77 7.82 -14.94 -2.36
CA SER A 77 6.67 -14.28 -2.99
C SER A 77 6.19 -14.98 -4.25
N GLU A 78 4.86 -15.07 -4.40
CA GLU A 78 4.19 -15.72 -5.54
C GLU A 78 4.16 -14.78 -6.75
N PHE A 79 3.85 -13.50 -6.51
CA PHE A 79 3.85 -12.47 -7.55
C PHE A 79 5.23 -11.82 -7.68
N ARG A 80 5.78 -11.84 -8.90
CA ARG A 80 7.07 -11.23 -9.26
C ARG A 80 6.86 -10.12 -10.28
N GLY A 81 7.90 -9.34 -10.55
CA GLY A 81 7.86 -8.36 -11.61
C GLY A 81 7.58 -9.00 -12.97
N GLN A 82 6.56 -8.50 -13.66
CA GLN A 82 6.24 -8.86 -15.03
C GLN A 82 5.63 -7.67 -15.76
N PHE A 83 5.84 -7.64 -17.07
CA PHE A 83 5.14 -6.73 -17.95
C PHE A 83 3.80 -7.34 -18.38
N VAL A 84 2.73 -6.57 -18.31
CA VAL A 84 1.39 -6.93 -18.78
C VAL A 84 1.08 -6.12 -20.04
N GLY A 85 1.21 -6.73 -21.22
CA GLY A 85 0.97 -6.03 -22.49
C GLY A 85 1.30 -6.89 -23.70
N ARG A 86 1.48 -6.24 -24.86
CA ARG A 86 1.92 -6.92 -26.09
C ARG A 86 3.30 -7.58 -25.90
N PRO A 87 3.67 -8.59 -26.69
CA PRO A 87 5.01 -9.17 -26.62
C PRO A 87 6.10 -8.10 -26.77
N LEU A 88 7.12 -8.12 -25.90
CA LEU A 88 8.19 -7.12 -25.90
C LEU A 88 8.89 -7.01 -27.26
N GLN A 89 9.03 -8.13 -27.98
CA GLN A 89 9.60 -8.14 -29.33
C GLN A 89 8.79 -7.32 -30.34
N GLU A 90 7.46 -7.26 -30.21
CA GLU A 90 6.62 -6.41 -31.04
C GLU A 90 6.87 -4.93 -30.75
N LEU A 91 6.95 -4.55 -29.47
CA LEU A 91 7.25 -3.17 -29.06
C LEU A 91 8.63 -2.74 -29.54
N ILE A 92 9.62 -3.62 -29.44
CA ILE A 92 10.99 -3.38 -29.92
C ILE A 92 11.01 -3.20 -31.44
N ALA A 93 10.32 -4.05 -32.20
CA ALA A 93 10.23 -3.91 -33.65
C ALA A 93 9.52 -2.62 -34.07
N GLU A 94 8.39 -2.28 -33.43
CA GLU A 94 7.63 -1.06 -33.69
C GLU A 94 8.47 0.21 -33.38
N SER A 95 9.25 0.18 -32.30
CA SER A 95 10.12 1.30 -31.90
C SER A 95 11.19 1.65 -32.95
N ALA A 96 11.49 0.75 -33.89
CA ALA A 96 12.47 1.00 -34.96
C ALA A 96 11.95 1.97 -36.03
N VAL A 97 10.63 2.09 -36.19
CA VAL A 97 9.97 2.89 -37.23
C VAL A 97 9.03 3.94 -36.67
N MET A 98 8.61 3.81 -35.41
CA MET A 98 7.73 4.75 -34.74
C MET A 98 8.38 5.23 -33.43
N PRO A 99 8.77 6.51 -33.35
CA PRO A 99 9.28 7.07 -32.10
C PRO A 99 8.19 7.13 -31.03
N THR A 100 8.61 7.28 -29.78
CA THR A 100 7.69 7.39 -28.65
C THR A 100 6.87 8.68 -28.76
N ASN A 101 5.57 8.55 -28.52
CA ASN A 101 4.59 9.62 -28.62
C ASN A 101 3.42 9.38 -27.63
N ASP A 102 2.47 10.29 -27.61
CA ASP A 102 1.30 10.26 -26.73
C ASP A 102 0.53 8.95 -26.72
N ALA A 103 0.45 8.27 -27.87
CA ALA A 103 -0.35 7.06 -28.02
C ALA A 103 0.36 5.80 -27.50
N ASN A 104 1.69 5.78 -27.45
CA ASN A 104 2.47 4.58 -27.09
C ASN A 104 3.37 4.76 -25.87
N PHE A 105 3.45 5.98 -25.30
CA PHE A 105 4.35 6.29 -24.19
C PHE A 105 4.13 5.41 -22.96
N PHE A 106 2.89 5.27 -22.48
CA PHE A 106 2.62 4.54 -21.24
C PHE A 106 2.91 3.04 -21.36
N GLU A 107 2.58 2.41 -22.50
CA GLU A 107 2.90 1.00 -22.75
C GLU A 107 4.43 0.80 -22.81
N ARG A 108 5.14 1.68 -23.54
CA ARG A 108 6.61 1.59 -23.67
C ARG A 108 7.33 1.89 -22.35
N ALA A 109 6.90 2.90 -21.61
CA ALA A 109 7.46 3.23 -20.31
C ALA A 109 7.22 2.10 -19.29
N SER A 110 6.07 1.41 -19.37
CA SER A 110 5.79 0.21 -18.57
C SER A 110 6.70 -0.96 -18.94
N ALA A 111 6.93 -1.19 -20.24
CA ALA A 111 7.80 -2.25 -20.75
C ALA A 111 9.30 -2.01 -20.47
N LEU A 112 9.70 -0.74 -20.28
CA LEU A 112 11.10 -0.32 -20.23
C LEU A 112 11.95 -1.11 -19.23
N ALA A 113 11.42 -1.31 -18.01
CA ALA A 113 12.09 -2.06 -16.93
C ALA A 113 12.26 -3.56 -17.22
N TYR A 114 11.63 -4.07 -18.28
CA TYR A 114 11.59 -5.49 -18.65
C TYR A 114 12.31 -5.80 -19.97
N LEU A 115 12.95 -4.80 -20.60
CA LEU A 115 13.66 -4.99 -21.88
C LEU A 115 14.97 -5.79 -21.75
N GLY A 116 15.38 -6.18 -20.53
CA GLY A 116 16.60 -6.95 -20.30
C GLY A 116 17.88 -6.22 -20.70
N ILE A 117 17.85 -4.88 -20.68
CA ILE A 117 18.99 -3.99 -20.97
C ILE A 117 19.63 -3.50 -19.66
N PRO A 118 20.91 -3.07 -19.68
CA PRO A 118 21.49 -2.35 -18.55
C PRO A 118 20.67 -1.11 -18.20
N ASP A 119 20.60 -0.81 -16.91
CA ASP A 119 19.97 0.40 -16.38
C ASP A 119 18.48 0.58 -16.72
N ALA A 120 17.79 -0.51 -17.08
CA ALA A 120 16.38 -0.50 -17.50
C ALA A 120 15.44 0.12 -16.44
N VAL A 121 15.74 -0.11 -15.16
CA VAL A 121 14.96 0.39 -14.02
C VAL A 121 15.20 1.89 -13.83
N GLU A 122 16.44 2.32 -14.00
CA GLU A 122 16.89 3.70 -13.91
C GLU A 122 16.27 4.52 -15.05
N LEU A 123 16.29 4.01 -16.28
CA LEU A 123 15.62 4.63 -17.43
C LEU A 123 14.12 4.78 -17.20
N HIS A 124 13.44 3.75 -16.68
CA HIS A 124 12.02 3.84 -16.29
C HIS A 124 11.80 4.92 -15.22
N THR A 125 12.68 4.97 -14.22
CA THR A 125 12.60 5.94 -13.13
C THR A 125 12.78 7.37 -13.63
N GLU A 126 13.73 7.59 -14.53
CA GLU A 126 14.05 8.88 -15.13
C GLU A 126 12.95 9.37 -16.07
N ALA A 127 12.43 8.50 -16.95
CA ALA A 127 11.29 8.81 -17.80
C ALA A 127 10.07 9.25 -16.96
N GLY A 128 9.81 8.53 -15.86
CA GLY A 128 8.80 8.90 -14.87
C GLY A 128 9.01 10.29 -14.28
N ALA A 129 10.20 10.56 -13.76
CA ALA A 129 10.53 11.83 -13.12
C ALA A 129 10.45 13.02 -14.09
N LEU A 130 10.85 12.85 -15.35
CA LEU A 130 10.75 13.88 -16.38
C LEU A 130 9.29 14.15 -16.76
N PHE A 131 8.48 13.10 -16.89
CA PHE A 131 7.05 13.24 -17.18
C PHE A 131 6.32 14.01 -16.07
N GLU A 132 6.59 13.69 -14.80
CA GLU A 132 6.02 14.40 -13.64
C GLU A 132 6.40 15.89 -13.59
N GLN A 133 7.56 16.26 -14.14
CA GLN A 133 8.00 17.65 -14.29
C GLN A 133 7.36 18.38 -15.48
N GLY A 134 6.50 17.71 -16.27
CA GLY A 134 5.94 18.24 -17.52
C GLY A 134 6.91 18.21 -18.70
N LYS A 135 8.09 17.59 -18.56
CA LYS A 135 9.12 17.47 -19.60
C LYS A 135 8.88 16.25 -20.49
N LYS A 136 7.73 16.26 -21.15
CA LYS A 136 7.22 15.11 -21.90
C LYS A 136 8.15 14.64 -23.02
N GLN A 137 8.73 15.58 -23.78
CA GLN A 137 9.65 15.23 -24.88
C GLN A 137 10.94 14.58 -24.37
N ASP A 138 11.46 15.04 -23.23
CA ASP A 138 12.65 14.45 -22.61
C ASP A 138 12.33 13.03 -22.12
N ALA A 139 11.17 12.82 -21.50
CA ALA A 139 10.72 11.48 -21.10
C ALA A 139 10.60 10.52 -22.31
N TYR A 140 10.16 11.02 -23.47
CA TYR A 140 10.03 10.21 -24.69
C TYR A 140 11.40 9.81 -25.22
N ALA A 141 12.37 10.73 -25.17
CA ALA A 141 13.75 10.44 -25.55
C ALA A 141 14.38 9.34 -24.68
N ILE A 142 14.15 9.35 -23.36
CA ILE A 142 14.63 8.29 -22.44
C ILE A 142 14.03 6.93 -22.81
N VAL A 143 12.73 6.88 -23.10
CA VAL A 143 12.07 5.65 -23.53
C VAL A 143 12.66 5.16 -24.86
N ASP A 144 12.80 6.05 -25.85
CA ASP A 144 13.37 5.71 -27.16
C ASP A 144 14.82 5.23 -27.06
N GLU A 145 15.62 5.76 -26.13
CA GLU A 145 16.99 5.30 -25.84
C GLU A 145 17.02 3.86 -25.34
N GLY A 146 16.15 3.52 -24.37
CA GLY A 146 16.07 2.15 -23.87
C GLY A 146 15.63 1.16 -24.95
N PHE A 147 14.62 1.52 -25.73
CA PHE A 147 14.19 0.71 -26.88
C PHE A 147 15.27 0.60 -27.97
N ALA A 148 16.05 1.65 -28.22
CA ALA A 148 17.20 1.60 -29.12
C ALA A 148 18.27 0.61 -28.65
N THR A 149 18.54 0.59 -27.35
CA THR A 149 19.46 -0.38 -26.74
C THR A 149 18.92 -1.81 -26.85
N ALA A 150 17.61 -2.00 -26.64
CA ALA A 150 16.96 -3.30 -26.74
C ALA A 150 16.95 -3.87 -28.17
N ARG A 151 16.98 -3.02 -29.21
CA ARG A 151 17.10 -3.47 -30.61
C ARG A 151 18.44 -4.12 -30.95
N VAL A 152 19.52 -3.69 -30.27
CA VAL A 152 20.89 -4.14 -30.59
C VAL A 152 21.40 -5.22 -29.63
N LYS A 153 20.78 -5.40 -28.46
CA LYS A 153 21.14 -6.42 -27.48
C LYS A 153 20.13 -7.56 -27.49
N ALA A 154 20.60 -8.79 -27.27
CA ALA A 154 19.70 -9.91 -27.02
C ALA A 154 18.92 -9.64 -25.74
N VAL A 155 17.61 -9.40 -25.88
CA VAL A 155 16.68 -9.24 -24.77
C VAL A 155 16.75 -10.49 -23.91
N SER A 156 17.11 -10.33 -22.65
CA SER A 156 16.86 -11.38 -21.66
C SER A 156 15.49 -11.13 -21.05
N ASN A 157 14.67 -12.17 -20.92
CA ASN A 157 13.48 -12.15 -20.05
C ASN A 157 13.89 -12.12 -18.56
N ALA A 158 15.09 -11.62 -18.25
CA ALA A 158 15.58 -11.59 -16.88
C ALA A 158 14.64 -10.68 -16.09
N LEU A 159 14.12 -11.25 -14.99
CA LEU A 159 13.36 -10.50 -14.01
C LEU A 159 14.16 -9.28 -13.58
N ARG A 160 13.46 -8.17 -13.31
CA ARG A 160 14.05 -7.01 -12.63
C ARG A 160 14.87 -7.53 -11.44
N PRO A 161 16.19 -7.26 -11.37
CA PRO A 161 17.03 -7.78 -10.31
C PRO A 161 16.46 -7.38 -8.95
N SER A 162 16.10 -8.37 -8.14
CA SER A 162 15.71 -8.12 -6.75
C SER A 162 16.97 -7.85 -5.94
N PRO A 163 17.05 -6.77 -5.14
CA PRO A 163 18.16 -6.58 -4.22
C PRO A 163 18.27 -7.79 -3.29
N GLU A 164 19.41 -8.50 -3.30
CA GLU A 164 19.66 -9.59 -2.36
C GLU A 164 19.89 -9.04 -0.94
N GLY A 165 19.36 -9.75 0.06
CA GLY A 165 19.55 -9.45 1.49
C GLY A 165 18.32 -8.97 2.25
N GLY A 166 17.13 -9.10 1.65
CA GLY A 166 15.85 -8.66 2.22
C GLY A 166 15.25 -9.65 3.21
N ILE A 167 14.56 -9.12 4.21
CA ILE A 167 13.72 -9.83 5.18
C ILE A 167 12.86 -10.95 4.56
N THR A 168 12.51 -11.99 5.34
CA THR A 168 11.60 -13.06 4.91
C THR A 168 10.14 -12.81 5.30
N TRP A 169 9.20 -13.47 4.61
CA TRP A 169 7.77 -13.46 5.01
C TRP A 169 7.53 -13.93 6.44
N ALA A 170 8.30 -14.92 6.91
CA ALA A 170 8.18 -15.41 8.30
C ALA A 170 8.55 -14.33 9.32
N GLU A 171 9.60 -13.56 9.04
CA GLU A 171 10.02 -12.44 9.90
C GLU A 171 9.03 -11.28 9.85
N ILE A 172 8.51 -10.94 8.67
CA ILE A 172 7.43 -9.96 8.51
C ILE A 172 6.23 -10.35 9.36
N PHE A 173 5.82 -11.62 9.31
CA PHE A 173 4.70 -12.10 10.10
C PHE A 173 4.98 -11.99 11.61
N GLU A 174 6.20 -12.27 12.07
CA GLU A 174 6.56 -12.08 13.47
C GLU A 174 6.46 -10.62 13.91
N PHE A 175 6.88 -9.67 13.08
CA PHE A 175 6.69 -8.25 13.35
C PHE A 175 5.22 -7.83 13.33
N ALA A 176 4.41 -8.39 12.45
CA ALA A 176 2.98 -8.13 12.41
C ALA A 176 2.28 -8.57 13.70
N ARG A 177 2.68 -9.71 14.26
CA ARG A 177 2.17 -10.25 15.55
C ARG A 177 2.49 -9.34 16.74
N GLN A 178 3.49 -8.46 16.61
CA GLN A 178 3.81 -7.46 17.62
C GLN A 178 2.88 -6.24 17.53
N GLY A 179 1.92 -6.21 16.59
CA GLY A 179 0.93 -5.15 16.42
C GLY A 179 1.32 -4.11 15.36
N HIS A 180 2.33 -4.38 14.54
CA HIS A 180 2.65 -3.56 13.37
C HIS A 180 1.75 -3.93 12.19
N GLU A 181 1.49 -2.96 11.33
CA GLU A 181 0.70 -3.13 10.12
C GLU A 181 1.60 -3.11 8.89
N PHE A 182 1.16 -3.76 7.82
CA PHE A 182 1.91 -3.85 6.57
C PHE A 182 1.05 -3.43 5.38
N GLY A 183 1.55 -2.48 4.60
CA GLY A 183 0.86 -1.92 3.44
C GLY A 183 1.55 -2.31 2.13
N ASN A 184 0.81 -2.19 1.02
CA ASN A 184 1.35 -2.44 -0.31
C ASN A 184 2.22 -1.26 -0.77
N HIS A 185 3.50 -1.50 -1.05
CA HIS A 185 4.37 -0.56 -1.77
C HIS A 185 4.68 -1.04 -3.19
N THR A 186 3.66 -1.64 -3.82
CA THR A 186 3.69 -2.31 -5.12
C THR A 186 4.46 -3.64 -5.13
N VAL A 187 4.44 -4.32 -6.27
CA VAL A 187 5.18 -5.58 -6.48
C VAL A 187 6.66 -5.27 -6.71
N THR A 188 7.00 -4.29 -7.55
CA THR A 188 8.38 -4.04 -7.95
C THR A 188 8.91 -2.65 -7.64
N HIS A 189 8.08 -1.74 -7.13
CA HIS A 189 8.40 -0.32 -6.96
C HIS A 189 8.76 0.39 -8.27
N PRO A 190 7.84 0.41 -9.27
CA PRO A 190 7.99 1.26 -10.45
C PRO A 190 7.49 2.68 -10.21
N ARG A 191 7.80 3.60 -11.12
CA ARG A 191 7.17 4.92 -11.21
C ARG A 191 5.76 4.79 -11.77
N LEU A 192 4.76 4.84 -10.90
CA LEU A 192 3.36 4.67 -11.28
C LEU A 192 2.85 5.73 -12.28
N ALA A 193 3.41 6.94 -12.25
CA ALA A 193 2.98 8.06 -13.09
C ALA A 193 3.10 7.81 -14.61
N VAL A 194 3.89 6.82 -15.02
CA VAL A 194 4.13 6.48 -16.42
C VAL A 194 3.76 5.05 -16.77
N LEU A 195 3.09 4.34 -15.86
CA LEU A 195 2.51 3.04 -16.19
C LEU A 195 1.24 3.20 -17.01
N ASP A 196 1.00 2.23 -17.89
CA ASP A 196 -0.33 2.01 -18.43
C ASP A 196 -1.25 1.35 -17.38
N GLU A 197 -2.54 1.33 -17.66
CA GLU A 197 -3.55 0.84 -16.72
C GLU A 197 -3.31 -0.63 -16.31
N ALA A 198 -2.95 -1.49 -17.27
CA ALA A 198 -2.78 -2.92 -17.00
C ALA A 198 -1.60 -3.20 -16.04
N ASN A 199 -0.47 -2.51 -16.24
CA ASN A 199 0.69 -2.63 -15.38
C ASN A 199 0.47 -1.94 -14.03
N LEU A 200 -0.24 -0.80 -13.99
CA LEU A 200 -0.63 -0.13 -12.76
C LEU A 200 -1.51 -1.03 -11.89
N LEU A 201 -2.54 -1.65 -12.48
CA LEU A 201 -3.41 -2.59 -11.77
C LEU A 201 -2.64 -3.80 -11.27
N TYR A 202 -1.74 -4.37 -12.08
CA TYR A 202 -0.90 -5.48 -11.64
C TYR A 202 -0.10 -5.14 -10.37
N GLU A 203 0.60 -4.01 -10.38
CA GLU A 203 1.43 -3.55 -9.25
C GLU A 203 0.60 -3.29 -7.97
N LEU A 204 -0.60 -2.73 -8.11
CA LEU A 204 -1.47 -2.41 -6.99
C LEU A 204 -2.23 -3.63 -6.44
N GLU A 205 -2.80 -4.45 -7.32
CA GLU A 205 -3.66 -5.57 -6.93
C GLU A 205 -2.84 -6.76 -6.45
N LYS A 206 -1.77 -7.13 -7.16
CA LYS A 206 -0.99 -8.32 -6.80
C LYS A 206 -0.15 -8.14 -5.54
N GLY A 207 0.36 -6.94 -5.30
CA GLY A 207 1.01 -6.63 -4.03
C GLY A 207 0.03 -6.71 -2.85
N LYS A 208 -1.19 -6.18 -3.02
CA LYS A 208 -2.27 -6.30 -2.01
C LYS A 208 -2.70 -7.75 -1.81
N GLU A 209 -2.86 -8.52 -2.88
CA GLU A 209 -3.25 -9.93 -2.85
C GLU A 209 -2.22 -10.77 -2.08
N GLU A 210 -0.91 -10.58 -2.34
CA GLU A 210 0.17 -11.26 -1.60
C GLU A 210 0.10 -10.94 -0.10
N LEU A 211 -0.03 -9.66 0.27
CA LEU A 211 -0.12 -9.25 1.67
C LEU A 211 -1.29 -9.92 2.39
N LEU A 212 -2.47 -9.94 1.76
CA LEU A 212 -3.66 -10.58 2.33
C LEU A 212 -3.47 -12.09 2.50
N ARG A 213 -2.84 -12.76 1.53
CA ARG A 213 -2.54 -14.20 1.63
C ARG A 213 -1.54 -14.51 2.74
N ARG A 214 -0.52 -13.67 2.90
CA ARG A 214 0.60 -13.90 3.84
C ARG A 214 0.26 -13.51 5.27
N LEU A 215 -0.46 -12.40 5.46
CA LEU A 215 -0.64 -11.75 6.76
C LEU A 215 -2.10 -11.74 7.22
N GLY A 216 -3.06 -11.92 6.31
CA GLY A 216 -4.48 -11.79 6.60
C GLY A 216 -4.91 -10.33 6.81
N SER A 217 -6.22 -10.09 6.74
CA SER A 217 -6.79 -8.73 6.80
C SER A 217 -6.53 -7.98 8.10
N TYR A 218 -6.22 -8.67 9.19
CA TYR A 218 -5.94 -8.03 10.48
C TYR A 218 -4.59 -7.32 10.50
N HIS A 219 -3.61 -7.81 9.74
CA HIS A 219 -2.25 -7.26 9.69
C HIS A 219 -1.97 -6.47 8.42
N THR A 220 -2.82 -6.59 7.40
CA THR A 220 -2.73 -5.83 6.16
C THR A 220 -3.39 -4.46 6.34
N PHE A 221 -2.62 -3.40 6.17
CA PHE A 221 -3.14 -2.04 6.12
C PHE A 221 -4.00 -1.84 4.87
N SER A 222 -5.20 -1.30 5.06
CA SER A 222 -6.07 -0.80 4.00
C SER A 222 -6.65 0.55 4.43
N ALA A 223 -6.42 1.58 3.61
CA ALA A 223 -7.07 2.88 3.75
C ALA A 223 -8.41 2.93 3.02
#